data_AF-A0A524NLV3-F1
#
_entry.id   AF-A0A524NLV3-F1
#
_cell.length_a   1.000
_cell.length_b   1.000
_cell.length_c   1.000
_cell.angle_alpha   90.00
_cell.angle_beta   90.00
_cell.angle_gamma   90.00
#
_symmetry.space_group_name_H-M   'P 1'
#
loop_
_entity.id
_entity.type
_entity.pdbx_description
1 polymer ?
#
loop_
_entity_poly.entity_id
_entity_poly.type
_entity_poly.pdbx_seq_one_letter_code
_entity_poly.pdbx_strand_id
1 'polypeptide(L)'
;MFAVGHMAIAYLLGKGSSKVLRIKLNIPLLFVLSILPDVDIIYDFLTGSNMHRRPTHSIVFAIIAFAPLFIIYHKKAIPYFLALISHPLIGDFFIGGRLQLFWPFSTTQYGLHDLGSYYIGINDPVNIALELSLFAIATFVLYKSGDWKVFLKSNKTNLVLIIPIATVLLPSTIGYPFSEPLLLTEPLLAIAHLFYLVPFSIAVSKTLSYIFKKRCRHSPKTRKPKYHNSNLVTDRQ
;
A
#
# COMPACT_ATOMS: atom_id res chain seq x y z
N MET A 1 0.99 8.07 -12.25
CA MET A 1 2.43 7.74 -12.08
C MET A 1 2.56 6.23 -11.94
N PHE A 2 3.75 5.66 -11.86
CA PHE A 2 3.96 4.28 -11.43
C PHE A 2 3.91 4.19 -9.90
N ALA A 3 3.84 2.95 -9.40
CA ALA A 3 3.71 2.67 -7.98
C ALA A 3 4.85 3.25 -7.14
N VAL A 4 6.07 3.32 -7.69
CA VAL A 4 7.26 3.92 -7.06
C VAL A 4 6.97 5.35 -6.64
N GLY A 5 6.60 6.21 -7.58
CA GLY A 5 6.41 7.61 -7.32
C GLY A 5 5.22 7.89 -6.40
N HIS A 6 4.11 7.14 -6.54
CA HIS A 6 2.97 7.25 -5.63
C HIS A 6 3.33 6.92 -4.19
N MET A 7 4.05 5.81 -3.96
CA MET A 7 4.54 5.43 -2.64
C MET A 7 5.52 6.44 -2.07
N ALA A 8 6.41 7.01 -2.90
CA ALA A 8 7.38 8.01 -2.49
C ALA A 8 6.69 9.31 -2.02
N ILE A 9 5.78 9.87 -2.82
CA ILE A 9 5.02 11.10 -2.46
C ILE A 9 4.23 10.87 -1.19
N ALA A 10 3.50 9.77 -1.11
CA ALA A 10 2.70 9.45 0.06
C ALA A 10 3.59 9.38 1.30
N TYR A 11 4.73 8.66 1.24
CA TYR A 11 5.64 8.56 2.38
C TYR A 11 6.14 9.93 2.83
N LEU A 12 6.53 10.80 1.90
CA LEU A 12 7.00 12.15 2.21
C LEU A 12 5.91 13.01 2.85
N LEU A 13 4.69 13.04 2.29
CA LEU A 13 3.56 13.78 2.83
C LEU A 13 3.11 13.24 4.18
N GLY A 14 3.01 11.92 4.31
CA GLY A 14 2.65 11.26 5.55
C GLY A 14 3.70 11.52 6.64
N LYS A 15 4.99 11.41 6.32
CA LYS A 15 6.08 11.70 7.25
C LYS A 15 6.07 13.17 7.68
N GLY A 16 5.97 14.09 6.72
CA GLY A 16 5.89 15.53 6.98
C GLY A 16 4.72 15.88 7.92
N SER A 17 3.50 15.50 7.53
CA SER A 17 2.29 15.77 8.31
C SER A 17 2.32 15.11 9.69
N SER A 18 2.80 13.87 9.80
CA SER A 18 2.90 13.19 11.09
C SER A 18 3.88 13.86 12.05
N LYS A 19 4.98 14.43 11.55
CA LYS A 19 5.95 15.17 12.36
C LYS A 19 5.33 16.44 12.91
N VAL A 20 4.61 17.20 12.07
CA VAL A 20 3.90 18.43 12.48
C VAL A 20 2.84 18.11 13.53
N LEU A 21 2.05 17.05 13.30
CA LEU A 21 0.93 16.68 14.16
C LEU A 21 1.32 15.80 15.37
N ARG A 22 2.60 15.42 15.47
CA ARG A 22 3.18 14.52 16.50
C ARG A 22 2.48 13.16 16.56
N ILE A 23 2.26 12.54 15.41
CA ILE A 23 1.60 11.24 15.27
C ILE A 23 2.64 10.15 14.96
N LYS A 24 2.49 8.98 15.58
CA LYS A 24 3.26 7.78 15.23
C LYS A 24 2.65 7.14 13.98
N LEU A 25 3.43 7.07 12.90
CA LEU A 25 2.97 6.48 11.65
C LEU A 25 3.01 4.95 11.63
N ASN A 26 2.04 4.39 10.91
CA ASN A 26 2.06 3.03 10.40
C ASN A 26 2.48 3.06 8.94
N ILE A 27 3.79 2.90 8.71
CA ILE A 27 4.41 2.98 7.38
C ILE A 27 3.82 1.96 6.38
N PRO A 28 3.63 0.68 6.72
CA PRO A 28 2.94 -0.28 5.86
C PRO A 28 1.58 0.20 5.32
N LEU A 29 0.74 0.74 6.21
CA LEU A 29 -0.60 1.19 5.83
C LEU A 29 -0.54 2.39 4.88
N LEU A 30 0.46 3.25 5.08
CA LEU A 30 0.68 4.42 4.24
C LEU A 30 0.98 4.02 2.79
N PHE A 31 1.88 3.04 2.59
CA PHE A 31 2.21 2.51 1.25
C PHE A 31 1.05 1.80 0.58
N VAL A 32 0.18 1.12 1.34
CA VAL A 32 -1.04 0.53 0.75
C VAL A 32 -2.00 1.62 0.29
N LEU A 33 -2.27 2.62 1.12
CA LEU A 33 -3.22 3.67 0.78
C LEU A 33 -2.79 4.49 -0.44
N SER A 34 -1.49 4.65 -0.66
CA SER A 34 -0.96 5.41 -1.80
C SER A 34 -1.17 4.73 -3.16
N ILE A 35 -1.45 3.43 -3.19
CA ILE A 35 -1.68 2.65 -4.42
C ILE A 35 -3.08 2.03 -4.44
N LEU A 36 -3.86 2.24 -3.37
CA LEU A 36 -5.21 1.71 -3.25
C LEU A 36 -6.16 2.19 -4.37
N PRO A 37 -6.05 3.43 -4.88
CA PRO A 37 -6.92 3.87 -5.98
C PRO A 37 -6.83 2.99 -7.23
N ASP A 38 -5.63 2.53 -7.58
CA ASP A 38 -5.36 1.67 -8.75
C ASP A 38 -5.82 0.22 -8.59
N VAL A 39 -6.39 -0.17 -7.43
CA VAL A 39 -6.97 -1.51 -7.28
C VAL A 39 -8.16 -1.70 -8.22
N ASP A 40 -8.79 -0.62 -8.68
CA ASP A 40 -9.81 -0.67 -9.73
C ASP A 40 -9.31 -1.21 -11.07
N ILE A 41 -8.00 -1.15 -11.37
CA ILE A 41 -7.42 -1.74 -12.58
C ILE A 41 -7.65 -3.26 -12.60
N ILE A 42 -7.56 -3.91 -11.43
CA ILE A 42 -7.87 -5.34 -11.31
C ILE A 42 -9.36 -5.58 -11.57
N TYR A 43 -10.22 -4.70 -11.08
CA TYR A 43 -11.65 -4.79 -11.33
C TYR A 43 -11.98 -4.64 -12.82
N ASP A 44 -11.40 -3.64 -13.49
CA ASP A 44 -11.54 -3.43 -14.93
C ASP A 44 -11.06 -4.67 -15.72
N PHE A 45 -9.91 -5.23 -15.37
CA PHE A 45 -9.38 -6.44 -15.99
C PHE A 45 -10.30 -7.66 -15.82
N LEU A 46 -10.83 -7.89 -14.62
CA LEU A 46 -11.67 -9.06 -14.34
C LEU A 46 -13.09 -8.94 -14.92
N THR A 47 -13.61 -7.73 -15.06
CA THR A 47 -15.01 -7.49 -15.45
C THR A 47 -15.17 -6.97 -16.87
N GLY A 48 -14.08 -6.54 -17.52
CA GLY A 48 -14.13 -5.79 -18.78
C GLY A 48 -14.79 -4.42 -18.64
N SER A 49 -14.95 -3.93 -17.41
CA SER A 49 -15.44 -2.58 -17.18
C SER A 49 -14.33 -1.55 -17.46
N ASN A 50 -14.72 -0.28 -17.53
CA ASN A 50 -13.80 0.84 -17.76
C ASN A 50 -14.02 1.87 -16.65
N MET A 51 -13.89 1.45 -15.40
CA MET A 51 -14.16 2.26 -14.21
C MET A 51 -12.91 2.87 -13.61
N HIS A 52 -11.72 2.50 -14.11
CA HIS A 52 -10.46 3.10 -13.70
C HIS A 52 -10.55 4.63 -13.79
N ARG A 53 -9.99 5.31 -12.77
CA ARG A 53 -9.99 6.79 -12.63
C ARG A 53 -11.33 7.45 -12.34
N ARG A 54 -12.37 6.68 -11.97
CA ARG A 54 -13.65 7.25 -11.50
C ARG A 54 -13.80 7.16 -9.98
N PRO A 55 -14.37 6.12 -9.36
CA PRO A 55 -14.80 6.24 -7.96
C PRO A 55 -13.62 6.24 -6.99
N THR A 56 -12.62 5.41 -7.27
CA THR A 56 -11.39 5.25 -6.47
C THR A 56 -10.45 6.46 -6.50
N HIS A 57 -10.51 7.24 -7.58
CA HIS A 57 -9.71 8.45 -7.80
C HIS A 57 -10.49 9.73 -7.48
N SER A 58 -11.76 9.61 -7.09
CA SER A 58 -12.60 10.73 -6.69
C SER A 58 -12.24 11.21 -5.28
N ILE A 59 -12.05 12.52 -5.14
CA ILE A 59 -11.82 13.17 -3.85
C ILE A 59 -13.08 13.11 -3.01
N VAL A 60 -14.26 13.22 -3.65
CA VAL A 60 -15.56 13.12 -2.98
C VAL A 60 -15.68 11.75 -2.32
N PHE A 61 -15.36 10.68 -3.06
CA PHE A 61 -15.40 9.33 -2.52
C PHE A 61 -14.36 9.12 -1.42
N ALA A 62 -13.13 9.64 -1.61
CA ALA A 62 -12.10 9.60 -0.58
C ALA A 62 -12.53 10.30 0.73
N ILE A 63 -13.16 11.48 0.64
CA ILE A 63 -13.69 12.21 1.80
C ILE A 63 -14.78 11.40 2.50
N ILE A 64 -15.74 10.84 1.76
CA ILE A 64 -16.82 10.02 2.33
C ILE A 64 -16.23 8.80 3.05
N ALA A 65 -15.28 8.10 2.42
CA ALA A 65 -14.62 6.93 3.00
C ALA A 65 -13.82 7.28 4.26
N PHE A 66 -13.18 8.46 4.29
CA PHE A 66 -12.41 8.93 5.44
C PHE A 66 -13.21 9.68 6.50
N ALA A 67 -14.44 10.11 6.22
CA ALA A 67 -15.30 10.79 7.20
C ALA A 67 -15.43 10.03 8.54
N PRO A 68 -15.79 8.72 8.57
CA PRO A 68 -15.81 7.98 9.82
C PRO A 68 -14.42 7.86 10.46
N LEU A 69 -13.35 7.77 9.66
CA LEU A 69 -11.98 7.71 10.19
C LEU A 69 -11.55 9.04 10.82
N PHE A 70 -11.97 10.18 10.28
CA PHE A 70 -11.75 11.48 10.89
C PHE A 70 -12.56 11.65 12.18
N ILE A 71 -13.78 11.13 12.25
CA ILE A 71 -14.60 11.16 13.48
C ILE A 71 -13.94 10.31 14.58
N ILE A 72 -13.46 9.10 14.25
CA ILE A 72 -12.94 8.14 15.24
C ILE A 72 -11.48 8.43 15.61
N TYR A 73 -10.63 8.72 14.62
CA TYR A 73 -9.18 8.85 14.79
C TYR A 73 -8.69 10.30 14.77
N HIS A 74 -9.57 11.26 14.46
CA HIS A 74 -9.27 12.69 14.40
C HIS A 74 -8.01 12.96 13.56
N LYS A 75 -7.11 13.81 14.06
CA LYS A 75 -5.85 14.15 13.38
C LYS A 75 -4.98 12.94 13.05
N LYS A 76 -5.12 11.80 13.74
CA LYS A 76 -4.35 10.58 13.43
C LYS A 76 -4.66 10.02 12.03
N ALA A 77 -5.84 10.32 11.47
CA ALA A 77 -6.21 9.92 10.11
C ALA A 77 -5.56 10.78 9.02
N ILE A 78 -5.13 12.01 9.32
CA ILE A 78 -4.65 12.99 8.33
C ILE A 78 -3.50 12.43 7.47
N PRO A 79 -2.42 11.86 8.01
CA PRO A 79 -1.32 11.37 7.18
C PRO A 79 -1.74 10.27 6.20
N TYR A 80 -2.74 9.46 6.57
CA TYR A 80 -3.28 8.37 5.78
C TYR A 80 -4.22 8.88 4.68
N PHE A 81 -5.02 9.91 4.99
CA PHE A 81 -5.85 10.59 4.00
C PHE A 81 -4.97 11.27 2.96
N LEU A 82 -3.92 11.98 3.39
CA LEU A 82 -2.95 12.60 2.49
C LEU A 82 -2.26 11.55 1.60
N ALA A 83 -1.90 10.39 2.15
CA ALA A 83 -1.35 9.29 1.35
C ALA A 83 -2.34 8.83 0.26
N LEU A 84 -3.61 8.61 0.62
CA LEU A 84 -4.64 8.21 -0.34
C LEU A 84 -4.85 9.26 -1.44
N ILE A 85 -5.15 10.50 -1.06
CA ILE A 85 -5.50 11.54 -2.05
C ILE A 85 -4.30 12.02 -2.85
N SER A 86 -3.06 11.83 -2.36
CA SER A 86 -1.86 12.18 -3.14
C SER A 86 -1.78 11.42 -4.46
N HIS A 87 -2.40 10.25 -4.53
CA HIS A 87 -2.47 9.46 -5.74
C HIS A 87 -3.23 10.18 -6.86
N PRO A 88 -4.54 10.50 -6.73
CA PRO A 88 -5.25 11.24 -7.76
C PRO A 88 -4.89 12.73 -7.80
N LEU A 89 -4.69 13.42 -6.66
CA LEU A 89 -4.53 14.88 -6.64
C LEU A 89 -3.14 15.40 -7.03
N ILE A 90 -2.12 14.56 -6.91
CA ILE A 90 -0.75 14.96 -7.22
C ILE A 90 -0.20 14.04 -8.30
N GLY A 91 -0.22 12.73 -8.08
CA GLY A 91 0.37 11.80 -9.04
C GLY A 91 -0.35 11.86 -10.38
N ASP A 92 -1.60 11.43 -10.40
CA ASP A 92 -2.33 11.28 -11.66
C ASP A 92 -2.88 12.61 -12.20
N PHE A 93 -3.09 13.61 -11.34
CA PHE A 93 -3.47 14.93 -11.82
C PHE A 93 -2.38 15.55 -12.70
N PHE A 94 -1.12 15.42 -12.30
CA PHE A 94 0.01 15.94 -13.07
C PHE A 94 0.43 14.99 -14.21
N ILE A 95 0.23 13.67 -14.03
CA ILE A 95 0.71 12.63 -14.96
C ILE A 95 -0.47 11.80 -15.47
N GLY A 96 -0.70 11.81 -16.79
CA GLY A 96 -1.79 11.06 -17.43
C GLY A 96 -3.18 11.70 -17.32
N GLY A 97 -3.53 12.36 -16.21
CA GLY A 97 -4.78 13.12 -16.06
C GLY A 97 -6.06 12.31 -16.29
N ARG A 98 -7.09 12.96 -16.84
CA ARG A 98 -8.38 12.34 -17.20
C ARG A 98 -9.15 11.74 -16.01
N LEU A 99 -9.03 12.38 -14.84
CA LEU A 99 -9.61 11.94 -13.58
C LEU A 99 -11.02 12.50 -13.38
N GLN A 100 -11.97 11.69 -12.94
CA GLN A 100 -13.28 12.19 -12.50
C GLN A 100 -13.26 12.56 -11.01
N LEU A 101 -12.53 13.63 -10.66
CA LEU A 101 -12.25 14.03 -9.28
C LEU A 101 -13.50 14.25 -8.41
N PHE A 102 -14.62 14.62 -9.04
CA PHE A 102 -15.89 14.92 -8.36
C PHE A 102 -16.98 13.86 -8.60
N TRP A 103 -16.62 12.68 -9.10
CA TRP A 103 -17.58 11.58 -9.22
C TRP A 103 -18.19 11.23 -7.84
N PRO A 104 -19.50 10.97 -7.71
CA PRO A 104 -20.50 10.81 -8.79
C PRO A 104 -21.23 12.09 -9.21
N PHE A 105 -20.92 13.24 -8.60
CA PHE A 105 -21.63 14.50 -8.89
C PHE A 105 -21.26 15.12 -10.24
N SER A 106 -20.07 14.82 -10.74
CA SER A 106 -19.63 15.20 -12.08
C SER A 106 -18.78 14.11 -12.71
N THR A 107 -18.94 13.93 -14.02
CA THR A 107 -18.12 13.06 -14.87
C THR A 107 -17.07 13.84 -15.66
N THR A 108 -16.95 15.15 -15.40
CA THR A 108 -15.90 16.00 -16.00
C THR A 108 -14.53 15.44 -15.63
N GLN A 109 -13.66 15.37 -16.64
CA GLN A 109 -12.31 14.89 -16.49
C GLN A 109 -11.37 16.04 -16.16
N TYR A 110 -10.42 15.78 -15.27
CA TYR A 110 -9.45 16.75 -14.79
C TYR A 110 -8.03 16.19 -14.87
N GLY A 111 -7.10 17.09 -15.11
CA GLY A 111 -5.67 16.86 -15.17
C GLY A 111 -4.97 18.17 -15.53
N LEU A 112 -3.66 18.24 -15.29
CA LEU A 112 -2.88 19.44 -15.57
C LEU A 112 -2.95 19.85 -17.05
N HIS A 113 -2.95 18.86 -17.95
CA HIS A 113 -3.08 19.10 -19.39
C HIS A 113 -4.47 19.63 -19.79
N ASP A 114 -5.52 19.20 -19.10
CA ASP A 114 -6.89 19.68 -19.31
C ASP A 114 -7.03 21.17 -18.93
N LEU A 115 -6.08 21.71 -18.16
CA LEU A 115 -5.97 23.13 -17.81
C LEU A 115 -5.07 23.94 -18.78
N GLY A 116 -4.71 23.37 -19.93
CA GLY A 116 -3.92 24.04 -20.97
C GLY A 116 -2.40 23.85 -20.85
N SER A 117 -1.94 22.93 -20.00
CA SER A 117 -0.52 22.56 -19.91
C SER A 117 -0.15 21.41 -20.85
N TYR A 118 1.15 21.13 -20.98
CA TYR A 118 1.66 19.98 -21.73
C TYR A 118 1.21 18.65 -21.11
N TYR A 119 0.83 17.68 -21.94
CA TYR A 119 0.46 16.33 -21.51
C TYR A 119 1.70 15.49 -21.21
N ILE A 120 1.87 15.12 -19.93
CA ILE A 120 2.95 14.23 -19.49
C ILE A 120 2.38 12.81 -19.38
N GLY A 121 2.80 11.95 -20.31
CA GLY A 121 2.43 10.53 -20.30
C GLY A 121 3.16 9.74 -19.20
N ILE A 122 2.67 8.53 -18.90
CA ILE A 122 3.28 7.67 -17.88
C ILE A 122 4.72 7.25 -18.25
N ASN A 123 5.00 7.02 -19.53
CA ASN A 123 6.34 6.70 -20.05
C ASN A 123 7.14 7.93 -20.48
N ASP A 124 6.65 9.14 -20.20
CA ASP A 124 7.38 10.36 -20.56
C ASP A 124 8.68 10.46 -19.73
N PRO A 125 9.83 10.82 -20.34
CA PRO A 125 11.09 10.98 -19.62
C PRO A 125 11.01 11.94 -18.42
N VAL A 126 10.16 12.97 -18.49
CA VAL A 126 9.91 13.89 -17.37
C VAL A 126 9.25 13.16 -16.22
N ASN A 127 8.27 12.29 -16.50
CA ASN A 127 7.66 11.46 -15.46
C ASN A 127 8.69 10.52 -14.85
N ILE A 128 9.45 9.79 -15.67
CA ILE A 128 10.46 8.82 -15.19
C ILE A 128 11.49 9.52 -14.29
N ALA A 129 12.00 10.68 -14.70
CA ALA A 129 12.94 11.47 -13.91
C ALA A 129 12.31 11.94 -12.58
N LEU A 130 11.06 12.38 -12.60
CA LEU A 130 10.31 12.78 -11.41
C LEU A 130 10.15 11.60 -10.43
N GLU A 131 9.76 10.42 -10.92
CA GLU A 131 9.57 9.22 -10.10
C GLU A 131 10.87 8.80 -9.41
N LEU A 132 11.97 8.74 -10.16
CA LEU A 132 13.27 8.36 -9.63
C LEU A 132 13.80 9.41 -8.62
N SER A 133 13.55 10.70 -8.88
CA SER A 133 13.92 11.77 -7.95
C SER A 133 13.13 11.67 -6.64
N LEU A 134 11.82 11.49 -6.72
CA LEU A 134 10.95 11.30 -5.55
C LEU A 134 11.33 10.04 -4.78
N PHE A 135 11.60 8.94 -5.48
CA PHE A 135 12.09 7.69 -4.90
C PHE A 135 13.40 7.87 -4.13
N ALA A 136 14.38 8.57 -4.72
CA ALA A 136 15.66 8.82 -4.08
C ALA A 136 15.48 9.67 -2.80
N ILE A 137 14.69 10.74 -2.87
CA ILE A 137 14.40 11.62 -1.73
C ILE A 137 13.66 10.84 -0.63
N ALA A 138 12.62 10.09 -1.00
CA ALA A 138 11.85 9.28 -0.06
C ALA A 138 12.73 8.21 0.62
N THR A 139 13.58 7.54 -0.14
CA THR A 139 14.51 6.52 0.39
C THR A 139 15.52 7.15 1.34
N PHE A 140 16.07 8.32 1.02
CA PHE A 140 16.95 9.06 1.91
C PHE A 140 16.25 9.44 3.22
N VAL A 141 15.03 9.95 3.16
CA VAL A 141 14.22 10.30 4.35
C VAL A 141 13.88 9.04 5.17
N LEU A 142 13.52 7.94 4.51
CA LEU A 142 13.22 6.65 5.13
C LEU A 142 14.43 6.09 5.87
N TYR A 143 15.62 6.19 5.27
CA TYR A 143 16.88 5.81 5.89
C TYR A 143 17.21 6.70 7.10
N LYS A 144 17.26 8.01 6.90
CA LYS A 144 17.64 9.01 7.93
C LYS A 144 16.71 9.00 9.13
N SER A 145 15.42 8.78 8.91
CA SER A 145 14.43 8.72 9.99
C SER A 145 14.43 7.39 10.74
N GLY A 146 15.10 6.36 10.22
CA GLY A 146 15.09 5.01 10.78
C GLY A 146 13.79 4.23 10.55
N ASP A 147 12.87 4.77 9.74
CA ASP A 147 11.57 4.16 9.46
C ASP A 147 11.70 2.82 8.72
N TRP A 148 12.79 2.61 7.97
CA TRP A 148 13.12 1.32 7.33
C TRP A 148 13.16 0.14 8.32
N LYS A 149 13.46 0.39 9.59
CA LYS A 149 13.50 -0.65 10.64
C LYS A 149 12.13 -1.29 10.85
N VAL A 150 11.04 -0.64 10.45
CA VAL A 150 9.67 -1.20 10.51
C VAL A 150 9.56 -2.50 9.71
N PHE A 151 10.26 -2.59 8.57
CA PHE A 151 10.24 -3.78 7.71
C PHE A 151 11.00 -4.97 8.29
N LEU A 152 11.92 -4.73 9.23
CA LEU A 152 12.70 -5.79 9.86
C LEU A 152 12.04 -6.37 11.11
N LYS A 153 10.95 -5.75 11.59
CA LYS A 153 10.20 -6.20 12.75
C LYS A 153 9.04 -7.09 12.33
N SER A 154 8.70 -8.06 13.17
CA SER A 154 7.45 -8.82 13.02
C SER A 154 6.30 -7.99 13.59
N ASN A 155 5.40 -7.54 12.73
CA ASN A 155 4.20 -6.80 13.12
C ASN A 155 3.05 -7.22 12.22
N LYS A 156 1.88 -7.52 12.80
CA LYS A 156 0.69 -7.91 12.04
C LYS A 156 0.33 -6.90 10.95
N THR A 157 0.57 -5.60 11.17
CA THR A 157 0.32 -4.57 10.17
C THR A 157 1.20 -4.70 8.94
N ASN A 158 2.35 -5.40 9.00
CA ASN A 158 3.20 -5.64 7.84
C ASN A 158 2.57 -6.60 6.83
N LEU A 159 1.54 -7.39 7.21
CA LEU A 159 0.86 -8.29 6.27
C LEU A 159 0.13 -7.53 5.15
N VAL A 160 -0.27 -6.28 5.38
CA VAL A 160 -0.93 -5.46 4.36
C VAL A 160 0.01 -5.14 3.18
N LEU A 161 1.33 -5.27 3.37
CA LEU A 161 2.33 -5.09 2.31
C LEU A 161 2.27 -6.15 1.21
N ILE A 162 1.48 -7.21 1.38
CA ILE A 162 1.18 -8.16 0.28
C ILE A 162 0.59 -7.42 -0.93
N ILE A 163 -0.21 -6.38 -0.71
CA ILE A 163 -0.78 -5.57 -1.79
C ILE A 163 0.34 -4.85 -2.57
N PRO A 164 1.17 -3.98 -1.97
CA PRO A 164 2.33 -3.38 -2.63
C PRO A 164 3.30 -4.38 -3.28
N ILE A 165 3.50 -5.56 -2.69
CA ILE A 165 4.33 -6.62 -3.30
C ILE A 165 3.76 -6.99 -4.67
N ALA A 166 2.47 -7.29 -4.77
CA ALA A 166 1.84 -7.59 -6.05
C ALA A 166 1.93 -6.39 -7.01
N THR A 167 1.65 -5.19 -6.52
CA THR A 167 1.63 -3.97 -7.33
C THR A 167 2.99 -3.63 -7.95
N VAL A 168 4.12 -3.90 -7.27
CA VAL A 168 5.45 -3.66 -7.87
C VAL A 168 5.97 -4.87 -8.64
N LEU A 169 5.55 -6.08 -8.28
CA LEU A 169 6.01 -7.30 -8.93
C LEU A 169 5.40 -7.45 -10.33
N LEU A 170 4.08 -7.32 -10.47
CA LEU A 170 3.37 -7.61 -11.72
C LEU A 170 3.82 -6.72 -12.89
N PRO A 171 3.90 -5.38 -12.75
CA PRO A 171 4.35 -4.54 -13.86
C PRO A 171 5.82 -4.80 -14.20
N SER A 172 6.64 -5.13 -13.20
CA SER A 172 8.07 -5.34 -13.40
C SER A 172 8.40 -6.62 -14.14
N THR A 173 7.67 -7.70 -13.89
CA THR A 173 8.02 -9.04 -14.41
C THR A 173 7.18 -9.47 -15.59
N ILE A 174 5.86 -9.28 -15.53
CA ILE A 174 4.93 -9.77 -16.55
C ILE A 174 4.27 -8.64 -17.35
N GLY A 175 4.60 -7.39 -17.05
CA GLY A 175 4.07 -6.21 -17.73
C GLY A 175 2.75 -5.71 -17.18
N TYR A 176 1.89 -6.56 -16.60
CA TYR A 176 0.56 -6.15 -16.15
C TYR A 176 0.56 -4.93 -15.20
N PRO A 177 -0.25 -3.88 -15.45
CA PRO A 177 -1.32 -3.78 -16.46
C PRO A 177 -0.88 -3.26 -17.84
N PHE A 178 0.42 -3.09 -18.07
CA PHE A 178 1.01 -2.74 -19.35
C PHE A 178 1.17 -3.95 -20.27
N SER A 179 1.51 -3.69 -21.53
CA SER A 179 1.74 -4.72 -22.54
C SER A 179 3.09 -5.43 -22.39
N GLU A 180 4.09 -4.77 -21.80
CA GLU A 180 5.46 -5.28 -21.70
C GLU A 180 6.04 -5.09 -20.29
N PRO A 181 6.90 -6.01 -19.80
CA PRO A 181 7.57 -5.88 -18.50
C PRO A 181 8.44 -4.63 -18.39
N LEU A 182 8.34 -3.93 -17.26
CA LEU A 182 9.20 -2.77 -16.99
C LEU A 182 10.69 -3.13 -16.93
N LEU A 183 11.04 -4.38 -16.61
CA LEU A 183 12.43 -4.81 -16.64
C LEU A 183 13.05 -4.72 -18.04
N LEU A 184 12.21 -4.80 -19.09
CA LEU A 184 12.62 -4.71 -20.48
C LEU A 184 12.51 -3.29 -21.03
N THR A 185 11.43 -2.59 -20.67
CA THR A 185 11.14 -1.25 -21.23
C THR A 185 11.78 -0.12 -20.45
N GLU A 186 11.75 -0.17 -19.11
CA GLU A 186 12.19 0.91 -18.21
C GLU A 186 13.04 0.37 -17.04
N PRO A 187 14.24 -0.15 -17.31
CA PRO A 187 15.02 -0.94 -16.34
C PRO A 187 15.39 -0.17 -15.07
N LEU A 188 15.64 1.15 -15.16
CA LEU A 188 15.94 1.98 -13.99
C LEU A 188 14.74 2.07 -13.04
N LEU A 189 13.54 2.19 -13.58
CA LEU A 189 12.31 2.21 -12.79
C LEU A 189 12.00 0.82 -12.22
N ALA A 190 12.24 -0.24 -12.99
CA ALA A 190 12.12 -1.61 -12.50
C ALA A 190 13.06 -1.88 -11.31
N ILE A 191 14.28 -1.32 -11.30
CA ILE A 191 15.18 -1.41 -10.15
C ILE A 191 14.56 -0.76 -8.90
N ALA A 192 13.88 0.39 -9.04
CA ALA A 192 13.18 1.03 -7.92
C ALA A 192 12.00 0.17 -7.41
N HIS A 193 11.27 -0.52 -8.29
CA HIS A 193 10.28 -1.53 -7.88
C HIS A 193 10.91 -2.67 -7.09
N LEU A 194 12.01 -3.24 -7.59
CA LEU A 194 12.73 -4.32 -6.92
C LEU A 194 13.27 -3.88 -5.55
N PHE A 195 13.70 -2.62 -5.43
CA PHE A 195 14.12 -2.04 -4.16
C PHE A 195 12.99 -2.04 -3.13
N TYR A 196 11.74 -1.74 -3.49
CA TYR A 196 10.59 -1.84 -2.58
C TYR A 196 10.16 -3.29 -2.31
N LEU A 197 10.26 -4.16 -3.32
CA LEU A 197 9.88 -5.56 -3.22
C LEU A 197 10.63 -6.29 -2.10
N VAL A 198 11.95 -6.05 -1.98
CA VAL A 198 12.81 -6.70 -0.97
C VAL A 198 12.35 -6.43 0.48
N PRO A 199 12.31 -5.17 0.97
CA PRO A 199 11.90 -4.88 2.35
C PRO A 199 10.45 -5.30 2.62
N PHE A 200 9.54 -5.17 1.65
CA PHE A 200 8.16 -5.62 1.82
C PHE A 200 8.09 -7.14 2.00
N SER A 201 8.80 -7.90 1.17
CA SER A 201 8.86 -9.36 1.25
C SER A 201 9.47 -9.84 2.57
N ILE A 202 10.53 -9.17 3.04
CA ILE A 202 11.13 -9.44 4.36
C ILE A 202 10.10 -9.21 5.47
N ALA A 203 9.38 -8.09 5.44
CA ALA A 203 8.41 -7.70 6.44
C ALA A 203 7.24 -8.70 6.55
N VAL A 204 6.70 -9.11 5.40
CA VAL A 204 5.62 -10.12 5.32
C VAL A 204 6.14 -11.48 5.79
N SER A 205 7.26 -11.95 5.26
CA SER A 205 7.84 -13.27 5.58
C SER A 205 8.17 -13.41 7.07
N LYS A 206 8.77 -12.39 7.69
CA LYS A 206 9.03 -12.37 9.14
C LYS A 206 7.75 -12.41 9.96
N THR A 207 6.72 -11.71 9.51
CA THR A 207 5.43 -11.67 10.21
C THR A 207 4.71 -13.01 10.13
N LEU A 208 4.65 -13.62 8.95
CA LEU A 208 4.10 -14.96 8.75
C LEU A 208 4.85 -16.01 9.56
N SER A 209 6.18 -15.99 9.51
CA SER A 209 7.04 -16.90 10.29
C SER A 209 6.79 -16.79 11.79
N TYR A 210 6.61 -15.58 12.31
CA TYR A 210 6.28 -15.35 13.72
C TYR A 210 4.90 -15.91 14.09
N ILE A 211 3.88 -15.64 13.27
CA ILE A 211 2.51 -16.15 13.47
C ILE A 211 2.52 -17.68 13.47
N PHE A 212 3.21 -18.29 12.50
CA PHE A 212 3.34 -19.74 12.39
C PHE A 212 4.01 -20.35 13.63
N LYS A 213 5.19 -19.84 14.03
CA LYS A 213 5.90 -20.31 15.25
C LYS A 213 5.04 -20.17 16.51
N LYS A 214 4.27 -19.08 16.63
CA LYS A 214 3.36 -18.88 17.77
C LYS A 214 2.23 -19.92 17.79
N ARG A 215 1.66 -20.25 16.63
CA ARG A 215 0.60 -21.27 16.49
C ARG A 215 1.11 -22.67 16.88
N CYS A 216 2.30 -23.05 16.42
CA CYS A 216 2.91 -24.36 16.76
C CYS A 216 3.16 -24.52 18.27
N ARG A 217 3.52 -23.45 18.99
CA ARG A 217 3.74 -23.47 20.45
C ARG A 217 2.46 -23.57 21.28
N HIS A 218 1.28 -23.36 20.70
CA HIS A 218 -0.01 -23.44 21.39
C HIS A 218 -0.84 -24.65 20.96
N SER A 219 -0.26 -25.60 20.21
CA SER A 219 -0.90 -26.90 20.02
C SER A 219 -1.02 -27.58 21.40
N PRO A 220 -2.23 -27.96 21.85
CA PRO A 220 -2.40 -28.56 23.16
C PRO A 220 -1.53 -29.80 23.24
N LYS A 221 -0.64 -29.87 24.24
CA LYS A 221 -0.09 -31.16 24.66
C LYS A 221 -1.30 -32.03 24.96
N THR A 222 -1.47 -33.10 24.17
CA THR A 222 -2.46 -34.14 24.39
C THR A 222 -2.47 -34.47 25.88
N ARG A 223 -3.57 -34.13 26.57
CA ARG A 223 -3.76 -34.51 27.97
C ARG A 223 -3.66 -36.04 27.99
N LYS A 224 -2.61 -36.58 28.62
CA LYS A 224 -2.55 -38.01 28.92
C LYS A 224 -3.84 -38.36 29.65
N PRO A 225 -4.55 -39.44 29.27
CA PRO A 225 -5.73 -39.87 29.99
C PRO A 225 -5.30 -40.16 31.44
N LYS A 226 -5.93 -39.48 32.40
CA LYS A 226 -5.86 -39.87 33.81
C LYS A 226 -6.54 -41.23 33.90
N TYR A 227 -5.76 -42.31 33.99
CA TYR A 227 -6.29 -43.59 34.45
C TYR A 227 -6.81 -43.39 35.86
N HIS A 228 -8.13 -43.48 36.01
CA HIS A 228 -8.79 -43.46 37.30
C HIS A 228 -8.63 -44.85 37.89
N ASN A 229 -7.71 -45.01 38.85
CA ASN A 229 -7.62 -46.20 39.68
C ASN A 229 -8.85 -46.23 40.58
N SER A 230 -9.86 -47.01 40.21
CA SER A 230 -10.92 -47.43 41.11
C SER A 230 -10.36 -48.54 42.01
N ASN A 231 -9.86 -48.16 43.18
CA ASN A 231 -9.66 -49.10 44.28
C ASN A 231 -11.04 -49.54 44.76
N LEU A 232 -11.41 -50.78 44.43
CA LEU A 232 -12.52 -51.51 45.03
C LEU A 232 -12.19 -51.73 46.51
N VAL A 233 -12.91 -51.04 47.38
CA VAL A 233 -12.99 -51.32 48.81
C VAL A 233 -13.78 -52.62 48.97
N THR A 234 -13.09 -53.67 49.42
CA THR A 234 -13.70 -54.85 50.00
C THR A 234 -14.04 -54.56 51.46
N ASP A 235 -15.32 -54.62 51.84
CA ASP A 235 -15.70 -54.82 53.24
C ASP A 235 -16.96 -55.70 53.34
N ARG A 236 -16.71 -56.92 53.83
CA ARG A 236 -17.43 -57.76 54.81
C ARG A 236 -18.95 -57.96 54.70
N GLN A 237 -19.32 -59.21 54.46
CA GLN A 237 -20.21 -59.98 55.34
C GLN A 237 -19.53 -61.29 55.71
#